data_AF-A0A1F4CW16-F1
#
_entry.id   AF-A0A1F4CW16-F1
#
_cell.length_a   1.000
_cell.length_b   1.000
_cell.length_c   1.000
_cell.angle_alpha   90.00
_cell.angle_beta   90.00
_cell.angle_gamma   90.00
#
_symmetry.space_group_name_H-M   'P 1'
#
loop_
_entity.id
_entity.type
_entity.pdbx_description
1 polymer ?
#
loop_
_entity_poly.entity_id
_entity_poly.type
_entity_poly.pdbx_seq_one_letter_code
_entity_poly.pdbx_strand_id
1 'polypeptide(L)'
;MVVLLMCFSASLPVHALSAAAREFMKITAELEPVQCEKRKLRRAIALAEVERRNDDVRSLRQRFASLDRDSKTARLERRLAQLEPRLEKSSDPEDLKAINRQRVEAFYRCE
;
A
#
# COMPACT_ATOMS: atom_id res chain seq x y z
N MET A 1 44.90 -6.52 -41.34
CA MET A 1 43.55 -6.07 -40.92
C MET A 1 43.09 -6.97 -39.78
N VAL A 2 43.15 -6.48 -38.54
CA VAL A 2 42.60 -7.21 -37.39
C VAL A 2 41.31 -6.49 -37.02
N VAL A 3 40.17 -7.13 -37.32
CA VAL A 3 38.85 -6.60 -36.99
C VAL A 3 38.62 -6.80 -35.49
N LEU A 4 38.73 -5.69 -34.76
CA LEU A 4 38.45 -5.60 -33.33
C LEU A 4 36.94 -5.75 -33.14
N LEU A 5 36.48 -6.94 -32.78
CA LEU A 5 35.09 -7.20 -32.45
C LEU A 5 34.80 -6.61 -31.05
N MET A 6 34.43 -5.33 -31.02
CA MET A 6 33.88 -4.69 -29.82
C MET A 6 32.51 -5.31 -29.53
N CYS A 7 32.49 -6.31 -28.63
CA CYS A 7 31.28 -6.72 -27.92
C CYS A 7 30.88 -5.57 -26.97
N PHE A 8 30.12 -4.60 -27.50
CA PHE A 8 29.35 -3.68 -26.69
C PHE A 8 28.26 -4.49 -25.97
N SER A 9 28.59 -4.95 -24.77
CA SER A 9 27.62 -5.49 -23.82
C SER A 9 26.66 -4.36 -23.47
N ALA A 10 25.55 -4.29 -24.19
CA ALA A 10 24.43 -3.43 -23.87
C ALA A 10 23.96 -3.80 -22.44
N SER A 11 24.32 -2.96 -21.49
CA SER A 11 23.81 -2.95 -20.12
C SER A 11 22.31 -2.66 -20.17
N LEU A 12 21.51 -3.70 -20.38
CA LEU A 12 20.07 -3.62 -20.15
C LEU A 12 19.86 -3.19 -18.69
N PRO A 13 19.02 -2.18 -18.42
CA PRO A 13 18.75 -1.77 -17.05
C PRO A 13 17.92 -2.87 -16.38
N VAL A 14 18.61 -3.79 -15.70
CA VAL A 14 18.05 -4.89 -14.87
C VAL A 14 17.32 -4.36 -13.60
N HIS A 15 16.86 -3.12 -13.57
CA HIS A 15 16.55 -2.43 -12.30
C HIS A 15 15.31 -1.54 -12.32
N ALA A 16 14.35 -1.80 -13.22
CA ALA A 16 13.12 -1.02 -13.27
C ALA A 16 11.95 -1.86 -12.74
N LEU A 17 11.32 -1.40 -11.66
CA LEU A 17 10.09 -1.98 -11.13
C LEU A 17 9.08 -2.28 -12.22
N SER A 18 8.40 -3.41 -12.09
CA SER A 18 7.32 -3.75 -13.01
C SER A 18 6.21 -2.71 -12.96
N ALA A 19 5.41 -2.63 -14.03
CA ALA A 19 4.25 -1.74 -14.05
C ALA A 19 3.27 -2.05 -12.90
N ALA A 20 3.10 -3.33 -12.55
CA ALA A 20 2.26 -3.77 -11.45
C ALA A 20 2.82 -3.33 -10.09
N ALA A 21 4.13 -3.44 -9.86
CA ALA A 21 4.74 -3.01 -8.61
C ALA A 21 4.68 -1.49 -8.44
N ARG A 22 4.90 -0.72 -9.51
CA ARG A 22 4.72 0.75 -9.49
C ARG A 22 3.28 1.14 -9.18
N GLU A 23 2.32 0.46 -9.80
CA GLU A 23 0.90 0.70 -9.53
C GLU A 23 0.53 0.36 -8.08
N PHE A 24 1.01 -0.77 -7.57
CA PHE A 24 0.79 -1.18 -6.18
C PHE A 24 1.34 -0.15 -5.18
N MET A 25 2.59 0.30 -5.36
CA MET A 25 3.18 1.32 -4.49
C MET A 25 2.38 2.62 -4.52
N LYS A 26 1.97 3.06 -5.71
CA LYS A 26 1.17 4.28 -5.88
C LYS A 26 -0.17 4.18 -5.14
N ILE A 27 -0.91 3.08 -5.36
CA ILE A 27 -2.21 2.86 -4.71
C ILE A 27 -2.05 2.78 -3.19
N THR A 28 -1.01 2.11 -2.71
CA THR A 28 -0.74 2.00 -1.27
C THR A 28 -0.46 3.37 -0.65
N ALA A 29 0.34 4.20 -1.33
CA ALA A 29 0.61 5.57 -0.88
C ALA A 29 -0.65 6.45 -0.88
N GLU A 30 -1.53 6.31 -1.89
CA GLU A 30 -2.80 7.04 -1.94
C GLU A 30 -3.79 6.60 -0.83
N LEU A 31 -3.79 5.31 -0.48
CA LEU A 31 -4.66 4.76 0.57
C LEU A 31 -4.14 5.05 1.98
N GLU A 32 -2.85 5.32 2.14
CA GLU A 32 -2.18 5.43 3.43
C GLU A 32 -2.87 6.42 4.40
N PRO A 33 -3.22 7.67 4.01
CA PRO A 33 -3.87 8.61 4.93
C PRO A 33 -5.20 8.09 5.46
N VAL A 34 -6.00 7.46 4.60
CA VAL A 34 -7.30 6.90 4.96
C VAL A 34 -7.13 5.71 5.91
N GLN A 35 -6.14 4.84 5.65
CA GLN A 35 -5.85 3.71 6.53
C GLN A 35 -5.31 4.16 7.90
N CYS A 36 -4.51 5.23 7.97
CA CYS A 36 -4.11 5.83 9.24
C CYS A 36 -5.32 6.34 10.03
N GLU A 37 -6.23 7.09 9.39
CA GLU A 37 -7.42 7.60 10.06
C GLU A 37 -8.37 6.47 10.50
N LYS A 38 -8.56 5.43 9.68
CA LYS A 38 -9.29 4.21 10.08
C LYS A 38 -8.64 3.54 11.31
N ARG A 39 -7.31 3.45 11.39
CA ARG A 39 -6.59 2.90 12.56
C ARG A 39 -6.79 3.76 13.82
N LYS A 40 -6.64 5.08 13.71
CA LYS A 40 -6.87 6.02 14.84
C LYS A 40 -8.30 5.93 15.35
N LEU A 41 -9.29 5.89 14.45
CA LEU A 41 -10.70 5.76 14.82
C LEU A 41 -10.97 4.43 15.53
N ARG A 42 -10.40 3.30 15.09
CA ARG A 42 -10.53 2.01 15.80
C ARG A 42 -9.99 2.09 17.22
N ARG A 43 -8.81 2.70 17.43
CA ARG A 43 -8.24 2.92 18.77
C ARG A 43 -9.14 3.82 19.62
N ALA A 44 -9.61 4.93 19.07
CA ALA A 44 -10.50 5.86 19.77
C ALA A 44 -11.85 5.23 20.15
N ILE A 45 -12.44 4.41 19.26
CA ILE A 45 -13.66 3.66 19.54
C ILE A 45 -13.43 2.70 20.70
N ALA A 46 -12.36 1.89 20.64
CA ALA A 46 -12.04 0.94 21.71
C ALA A 46 -11.86 1.64 23.07
N LEU A 47 -11.16 2.78 23.09
CA LEU A 47 -10.98 3.57 24.31
C LEU A 47 -12.32 4.12 24.84
N ALA A 48 -13.14 4.72 23.96
CA ALA A 48 -14.44 5.25 24.35
C ALA A 48 -15.41 4.16 24.83
N GLU A 49 -15.34 2.95 24.28
CA GLU A 49 -16.11 1.78 24.74
C GLU A 49 -15.69 1.34 26.15
N VAL A 50 -14.38 1.27 26.42
CA VAL A 50 -13.84 0.96 27.76
C VAL A 50 -14.28 2.00 28.79
N GLU A 51 -14.25 3.28 28.41
CA GLU A 51 -14.65 4.41 29.26
C GLU A 51 -16.16 4.64 29.31
N ARG A 52 -16.96 3.80 28.63
CA ARG A 52 -18.43 3.90 28.54
C ARG A 52 -18.96 5.25 28.04
N ARG A 53 -18.19 5.94 27.19
CA ARG A 53 -18.57 7.21 26.55
C ARG A 53 -19.47 6.94 25.33
N ASN A 54 -20.71 6.53 25.58
CA ASN A 54 -21.62 6.02 24.54
C ASN A 54 -21.90 6.99 23.39
N ASP A 55 -21.99 8.29 23.67
CA ASP A 55 -22.21 9.31 22.64
C ASP A 55 -20.96 9.49 21.74
N ASP A 56 -19.76 9.43 22.33
CA ASP A 56 -18.50 9.45 21.60
C ASP A 56 -18.36 8.20 20.71
N VAL A 57 -18.70 7.02 21.22
CA VAL A 57 -18.67 5.77 20.44
C VAL A 57 -19.55 5.88 19.19
N ARG A 58 -20.76 6.43 19.33
CA ARG A 58 -21.68 6.60 18.19
C ARG A 58 -21.08 7.54 17.12
N SER A 59 -20.57 8.69 17.55
CA SER A 59 -19.94 9.67 16.67
C SER A 59 -18.71 9.10 15.95
N LEU A 60 -17.82 8.42 16.68
CA LEU A 60 -16.62 7.80 16.13
C LEU A 60 -16.94 6.68 15.13
N ARG A 61 -17.95 5.84 15.42
CA ARG A 61 -18.42 4.80 14.49
C ARG A 61 -19.02 5.39 13.22
N GLN A 62 -19.76 6.50 13.31
CA GLN A 62 -20.27 7.20 12.13
C GLN A 62 -19.15 7.75 11.26
N ARG A 63 -18.12 8.37 11.87
CA ARG A 63 -16.93 8.82 11.15
C ARG A 63 -16.22 7.65 10.47
N PHE A 64 -16.03 6.53 11.18
CA PHE A 64 -15.43 5.33 10.61
C PHE A 64 -16.24 4.81 9.40
N ALA A 65 -17.57 4.72 9.53
CA ALA A 65 -18.45 4.28 8.46
C ALA A 65 -18.43 5.22 7.23
N SER A 66 -18.28 6.54 7.43
CA SER A 66 -18.15 7.48 6.31
C SER A 66 -16.88 7.26 5.49
N LEU A 67 -15.75 6.95 6.14
CA LEU A 67 -14.50 6.62 5.44
C LEU A 67 -14.61 5.30 4.67
N ASP A 68 -15.40 4.35 5.17
CA ASP A 68 -15.59 3.05 4.52
C ASP A 68 -16.49 3.11 3.28
N ARG A 69 -17.41 4.08 3.25
CA ARG A 69 -18.33 4.30 2.12
C ARG A 69 -17.73 5.12 0.99
N ASP A 70 -16.51 5.64 1.14
CA ASP A 70 -15.86 6.40 0.08
C ASP A 70 -15.59 5.50 -1.14
N SER A 71 -16.27 5.80 -2.25
CA SER A 71 -16.22 4.99 -3.46
C SER A 71 -14.85 4.97 -4.12
N LYS A 72 -14.07 6.06 -3.95
CA LYS A 72 -12.69 6.16 -4.44
C LYS A 72 -11.80 5.19 -3.67
N THR A 73 -11.82 5.24 -2.34
CA THR A 73 -11.10 4.32 -1.45
C THR A 73 -11.46 2.86 -1.78
N ALA A 74 -12.76 2.54 -1.88
CA ALA A 74 -13.21 1.18 -2.19
C ALA A 74 -12.75 0.68 -3.57
N ARG A 75 -12.57 1.58 -4.55
CA ARG A 75 -12.03 1.22 -5.87
C ARG A 75 -10.53 0.93 -5.79
N LEU A 76 -9.79 1.75 -5.06
CA LEU A 76 -8.35 1.58 -4.85
C LEU A 76 -8.05 0.30 -4.06
N GLU A 77 -8.78 0.03 -2.98
CA GLU A 77 -8.65 -1.21 -2.19
C GLU A 77 -8.94 -2.45 -3.05
N ARG A 78 -9.99 -2.43 -3.88
CA ARG A 78 -10.27 -3.52 -4.83
C ARG A 78 -9.14 -3.73 -5.84
N ARG A 79 -8.54 -2.64 -6.34
CA ARG A 79 -7.42 -2.74 -7.27
C ARG A 79 -6.18 -3.29 -6.58
N LEU A 80 -5.90 -2.88 -5.34
CA LEU A 80 -4.82 -3.42 -4.52
C LEU A 80 -4.96 -4.94 -4.35
N ALA A 81 -6.16 -5.41 -3.99
CA ALA A 81 -6.46 -6.84 -3.82
C ALA A 81 -6.31 -7.67 -5.12
N GLN A 82 -6.39 -7.05 -6.29
CA GLN A 82 -6.10 -7.69 -7.58
C GLN A 82 -4.59 -7.74 -7.89
N LEU A 83 -3.83 -6.75 -7.41
CA LEU A 83 -2.39 -6.64 -7.66
C LEU A 83 -1.59 -7.53 -6.71
N GLU A 84 -1.99 -7.63 -5.44
CA GLU A 84 -1.28 -8.40 -4.41
C GLU A 84 -0.96 -9.85 -4.83
N PRO A 85 -1.92 -10.68 -5.27
CA PRO A 85 -1.63 -12.08 -5.61
C PRO A 85 -0.71 -12.23 -6.82
N ARG A 86 -0.68 -11.23 -7.71
CA ARG A 86 0.17 -11.23 -8.91
C ARG A 86 1.61 -10.89 -8.53
N LEU A 87 1.76 -9.98 -7.58
CA LEU A 87 3.05 -9.50 -7.11
C LEU A 87 3.73 -10.46 -6.14
N GLU A 88 2.96 -11.18 -5.31
CA GLU A 88 3.50 -12.26 -4.46
C GLU A 88 4.09 -13.42 -5.26
N LYS A 89 3.63 -13.58 -6.51
CA LYS A 89 4.15 -14.56 -7.47
C LYS A 89 5.22 -13.98 -8.40
N SER A 90 5.62 -12.72 -8.21
CA SER A 90 6.66 -12.11 -9.04
C SER A 90 8.01 -12.79 -8.78
N SER A 91 8.70 -13.14 -9.86
CA SER A 91 10.08 -13.62 -9.80
C SER A 91 11.11 -12.49 -9.83
N ASP A 92 10.67 -11.23 -9.94
CA ASP A 92 11.53 -10.07 -9.98
C ASP A 92 11.96 -9.68 -8.55
N PRO A 93 13.25 -9.76 -8.21
CA PRO A 93 13.73 -9.45 -6.86
C PRO A 93 13.50 -7.99 -6.47
N GLU A 94 13.50 -7.05 -7.43
CA GLU A 94 13.30 -5.62 -7.13
C GLU A 94 11.83 -5.33 -6.80
N ASP A 95 10.88 -6.00 -7.48
CA ASP A 95 9.47 -5.93 -7.14
C ASP A 95 9.23 -6.44 -5.71
N LEU A 96 9.76 -7.63 -5.38
CA LEU A 96 9.62 -8.23 -4.05
C LEU A 96 10.21 -7.34 -2.96
N LYS A 97 11.39 -6.77 -3.19
CA LYS A 97 12.06 -5.84 -2.28
C LYS A 97 11.23 -4.58 -2.05
N ALA A 98 10.69 -3.99 -3.11
CA ALA A 98 9.87 -2.79 -3.02
C ALA A 98 8.56 -3.03 -2.26
N ILE A 99 7.87 -4.16 -2.51
CA ILE A 99 6.64 -4.52 -1.80
C ILE A 99 6.90 -4.79 -0.32
N ASN A 100 7.95 -5.56 -0.01
CA ASN A 100 8.31 -5.83 1.38
C ASN A 100 8.65 -4.54 2.12
N ARG A 101 9.43 -3.65 1.50
CA ARG A 101 9.73 -2.33 2.05
C ARG A 101 8.46 -1.52 2.30
N GLN A 102 7.56 -1.47 1.32
CA GLN A 102 6.29 -0.75 1.44
C GLN A 102 5.43 -1.31 2.59
N ARG A 103 5.35 -2.63 2.76
CA ARG A 103 4.61 -3.29 3.85
C ARG A 103 5.18 -2.93 5.22
N VAL A 104 6.51 -2.96 5.37
CA VAL A 104 7.19 -2.60 6.63
C VAL A 104 6.98 -1.12 6.93
N GLU A 105 7.22 -0.22 5.97
CA GLU A 105 7.09 1.22 6.20
C GLU A 105 5.62 1.61 6.50
N ALA A 106 4.64 1.03 5.80
CA ALA A 106 3.21 1.31 6.04
C ALA A 106 2.72 0.86 7.43
N PHE A 107 3.41 -0.09 8.07
CA PHE A 107 3.11 -0.49 9.44
C PHE A 107 3.39 0.66 10.42
N TYR A 108 4.58 1.27 10.34
CA TYR A 108 5.08 2.27 11.29
C TYR A 108 4.62 3.70 11.02
N ARG A 109 4.18 4.04 9.80
CA ARG A 109 3.84 5.43 9.46
C ARG A 109 2.59 6.01 10.13
N CYS A 110 1.76 5.18 10.75
CA CYS A 110 0.53 5.63 11.43
C CYS A 110 0.62 5.55 12.96
N GLU A 111 1.82 5.39 13.52
CA GLU A 111 2.07 5.40 14.97
C GLU A 111 2.09 6.83 15.53
#